data_AF-A0A1H3LD34-F1
#
_entry.id   AF-A0A1H3LD34-F1
#
_cell.length_a   1.000
_cell.length_b   1.000
_cell.length_c   1.000
_cell.angle_alpha   90.00
_cell.angle_beta   90.00
_cell.angle_gamma   90.00
#
_symmetry.space_group_name_H-M   'P 1'
#
loop_
_entity.id
_entity.type
_entity.pdbx_description
1 polymer ?
#
loop_
_entity_poly.entity_id
_entity_poly.type
_entity_poly.pdbx_seq_one_letter_code
_entity_poly.pdbx_strand_id
1 'polypeptide(L)'
;MSENLAAAEVPRIWADWDQRDAAGRVWTFAADSDQPQRLRPGVRVDAGPPGDVRPAVVVDVLTEPWRTVVLLREVSAGAGAAG
;
A
#
# COMPACT_ATOMS: atom_id res chain seq x y z
N MET A 1 -7.14 -13.19 -29.30
CA MET A 1 -7.83 -12.51 -28.19
C MET A 1 -8.04 -13.55 -27.09
N SER A 2 -7.17 -13.51 -26.08
CA SER A 2 -7.34 -14.29 -24.84
C SER A 2 -7.02 -13.36 -23.68
N GLU A 3 -7.86 -12.33 -23.54
CA GLU A 3 -7.96 -11.51 -22.33
C GLU A 3 -8.58 -12.41 -21.26
N ASN A 4 -7.73 -13.14 -20.51
CA ASN A 4 -8.20 -14.06 -19.49
C ASN A 4 -7.36 -13.88 -18.22
N LEU A 5 -7.96 -13.22 -17.22
CA LEU A 5 -7.70 -13.41 -15.79
C LEU A 5 -6.33 -12.95 -15.23
N ALA A 6 -5.95 -11.69 -15.44
CA ALA A 6 -5.38 -10.98 -14.30
C ALA A 6 -6.54 -10.70 -13.33
N ALA A 7 -7.02 -11.74 -12.64
CA ALA A 7 -7.87 -11.56 -11.48
C ALA A 7 -7.19 -10.51 -10.62
N ALA A 8 -7.90 -9.42 -10.30
CA ALA A 8 -7.36 -8.17 -9.76
C ALA A 8 -6.40 -8.40 -8.58
N GLU A 9 -5.14 -8.69 -8.88
CA GLU A 9 -4.16 -9.02 -7.86
C GLU A 9 -3.92 -7.75 -7.06
N VAL A 10 -3.96 -7.86 -5.74
CA VAL A 10 -3.70 -6.74 -4.86
C VAL A 10 -2.21 -6.42 -4.98
N PRO A 11 -1.81 -5.19 -5.38
CA PRO A 11 -0.40 -4.85 -5.48
C PRO A 11 0.32 -5.12 -4.17
N ARG A 12 1.48 -5.76 -4.24
CA ARG A 12 2.36 -5.92 -3.08
C ARG A 12 3.37 -4.79 -3.06
N ILE A 13 3.67 -4.26 -1.88
CA ILE A 13 4.64 -3.20 -1.69
C ILE A 13 5.42 -3.39 -0.39
N TRP A 14 6.73 -3.18 -0.42
CA TRP A 14 7.49 -3.18 0.82
C TRP A 14 7.19 -1.90 1.62
N ALA A 15 7.02 -2.04 2.93
CA ALA A 15 6.82 -0.91 3.84
C ALA A 15 7.36 -1.29 5.23
N ASP A 16 8.05 -0.36 5.89
CA ASP A 16 8.50 -0.55 7.27
C ASP A 16 7.42 -0.10 8.24
N TRP A 17 6.73 -1.05 8.86
CA TRP A 17 5.67 -0.77 9.81
C TRP A 17 6.16 -0.08 11.09
N ASP A 18 7.45 -0.14 11.41
CA ASP A 18 8.00 0.52 12.59
C ASP A 18 8.25 2.03 12.33
N GLN A 19 8.20 2.48 11.06
CA GLN A 19 8.38 3.89 10.67
C GLN A 19 7.07 4.66 10.47
N ARG A 20 6.08 4.39 11.32
CA ARG A 20 4.79 5.09 11.27
C ARG A 20 4.91 6.52 11.78
N ASP A 21 4.25 7.44 11.09
CA ASP A 21 4.06 8.81 11.58
C ASP A 21 3.01 8.87 12.71
N ALA A 22 2.83 10.06 13.29
CA ALA A 22 1.85 10.29 14.36
C ALA A 22 0.38 10.02 13.94
N ALA A 23 0.10 9.94 12.64
CA ALA A 23 -1.21 9.59 12.10
C ALA A 23 -1.33 8.10 11.73
N GLY A 24 -0.34 7.27 12.10
CA GLY A 24 -0.31 5.84 11.84
C GLY A 24 -0.05 5.47 10.38
N ARG A 25 0.55 6.38 9.60
CA ARG A 25 0.83 6.20 8.18
C ARG A 25 2.31 5.88 7.96
N VAL A 26 2.61 5.09 6.93
CA VAL A 26 3.99 4.71 6.56
C VAL A 26 4.33 5.26 5.19
N TRP A 27 5.51 5.87 5.05
CA TRP A 27 6.07 6.26 3.76
C TRP A 27 6.88 5.12 3.16
N THR A 28 6.77 4.92 1.85
CA THR A 28 7.61 4.01 1.06
C THR A 28 7.77 4.55 -0.37
N PHE A 29 8.54 3.87 -1.21
CA PHE A 29 8.68 4.23 -2.62
C PHE A 29 7.80 3.36 -3.51
N ALA A 30 7.23 3.96 -4.56
CA ALA A 30 6.42 3.21 -5.51
C ALA A 30 7.21 2.07 -6.17
N ALA A 31 8.51 2.27 -6.38
CA ALA A 31 9.42 1.29 -6.97
C ALA A 31 9.60 0.02 -6.12
N ASP A 32 9.23 0.06 -4.83
CA ASP A 32 9.23 -1.11 -3.95
C ASP A 32 7.98 -1.98 -4.11
N SER A 33 7.09 -1.62 -5.03
CA SER A 33 5.92 -2.40 -5.41
C SER A 33 6.18 -3.25 -6.64
N ASP A 34 5.49 -4.39 -6.71
CA ASP A 34 5.41 -5.21 -7.91
C ASP A 34 4.62 -4.53 -9.06
N GLN A 35 3.77 -3.57 -8.73
CA GLN A 35 2.87 -2.90 -9.68
C GLN A 35 2.80 -1.38 -9.41
N PRO A 36 3.93 -0.64 -9.51
CA PRO A 36 4.04 0.78 -9.18
C PRO A 36 3.00 1.66 -9.91
N GLN A 37 2.70 1.34 -11.17
CA GLN A 37 1.75 2.05 -12.01
C GLN A 37 0.31 2.00 -11.48
N ARG A 38 -0.03 1.03 -10.62
CA ARG A 38 -1.37 0.87 -10.03
C ARG A 38 -1.54 1.63 -8.71
N LEU A 39 -0.48 2.12 -8.11
CA LEU A 39 -0.53 2.80 -6.81
C LEU A 39 -1.16 4.19 -6.95
N ARG A 40 -2.39 4.34 -6.47
CA ARG A 40 -3.16 5.60 -6.47
C ARG A 40 -3.92 5.72 -5.16
N PRO A 41 -4.22 6.93 -4.67
CA PRO A 41 -5.02 7.10 -3.45
C PRO A 41 -6.31 6.27 -3.49
N GLY A 42 -6.59 5.54 -2.41
CA GLY A 42 -7.72 4.62 -2.28
C GLY A 42 -7.46 3.18 -2.72
N VAL A 43 -6.35 2.89 -3.40
CA VAL A 43 -6.00 1.51 -3.81
C VAL A 43 -5.59 0.68 -2.60
N ARG A 44 -6.16 -0.51 -2.47
CA ARG A 44 -5.72 -1.52 -1.49
C ARG A 44 -4.45 -2.19 -1.97
N VAL A 45 -3.54 -2.43 -1.03
CA VAL A 45 -2.25 -3.09 -1.26
C VAL A 45 -1.95 -4.04 -0.10
N ASP A 46 -1.08 -5.00 -0.37
CA ASP A 46 -0.48 -5.85 0.66
C ASP A 46 0.91 -5.28 0.98
N ALA A 47 1.07 -4.73 2.18
CA ALA A 47 2.24 -3.94 2.54
C ALA A 47 3.05 -4.57 3.68
N GLY A 48 4.37 -4.58 3.56
CA GLY A 48 5.27 -5.03 4.63
C GLY A 48 6.45 -5.91 4.19
N PRO A 49 7.39 -6.20 5.08
CA PRO A 49 8.51 -7.11 4.81
C PRO A 49 8.02 -8.56 4.65
N PRO A 50 8.85 -9.44 4.06
CA PRO A 50 8.57 -10.88 4.04
C PRO A 50 8.38 -11.40 5.48
N GLY A 51 7.20 -11.91 5.80
CA GLY A 51 6.84 -12.42 7.13
C GLY A 51 5.92 -11.53 7.97
N ASP A 52 5.75 -10.26 7.59
CA ASP A 52 4.80 -9.34 8.24
C ASP A 52 4.08 -8.47 7.20
N VAL A 53 3.37 -9.14 6.29
CA VAL A 53 2.56 -8.48 5.26
C VAL A 53 1.17 -8.21 5.83
N ARG A 54 0.73 -6.96 5.74
CA ARG A 54 -0.57 -6.50 6.24
C ARG A 54 -1.34 -5.76 5.15
N PRO A 55 -2.67 -5.92 5.10
CA PRO A 55 -3.49 -5.16 4.17
C PRO A 55 -3.42 -3.67 4.52
N ALA A 56 -3.28 -2.83 3.50
CA ALA A 56 -3.17 -1.40 3.62
C ALA A 56 -3.91 -0.68 2.49
N VAL A 57 -4.08 0.63 2.64
CA VAL A 57 -4.61 1.50 1.61
C VAL A 57 -3.59 2.59 1.31
N VAL A 58 -3.42 2.90 0.02
CA VAL A 58 -2.68 4.09 -0.41
C VAL A 58 -3.49 5.32 -0.01
N VAL A 59 -2.91 6.13 0.87
CA VAL A 59 -3.51 7.39 1.33
C VAL A 59 -3.14 8.51 0.37
N ASP A 60 -1.89 8.56 -0.08
CA ASP A 60 -1.38 9.63 -0.93
C ASP A 60 -0.23 9.13 -1.82
N VAL A 61 0.02 9.84 -2.91
CA VAL A 61 1.12 9.59 -3.85
C VAL A 61 1.74 10.93 -4.23
N LEU A 62 3.01 11.12 -3.87
CA LEU A 62 3.80 12.29 -4.23
C LEU A 62 4.84 11.92 -5.29
N THR A 63 4.78 12.58 -6.44
CA THR A 63 5.70 12.35 -7.55
C THR A 63 6.71 13.47 -7.65
N GLU A 64 7.99 13.13 -7.52
CA GLU A 64 9.14 14.00 -7.74
C GLU A 64 9.91 13.54 -9.00
N PRO A 65 10.73 14.41 -9.62
CA PRO A 65 11.50 14.05 -10.82
C PRO A 65 12.40 12.81 -10.67
N TRP A 66 12.80 12.50 -9.44
CA TRP A 66 13.76 11.47 -9.10
C TRP A 66 13.14 10.27 -8.37
N ARG A 67 11.90 10.38 -7.88
CA ARG A 67 11.19 9.26 -7.23
C ARG A 67 9.70 9.52 -7.06
N THR A 68 8.94 8.44 -6.86
CA THR A 68 7.55 8.52 -6.40
C THR A 68 7.45 7.96 -4.99
N VAL A 69 6.94 8.77 -4.06
CA VAL A 69 6.69 8.40 -2.67
C VAL A 69 5.22 8.03 -2.51
N VAL A 70 4.96 6.97 -1.76
CA VAL A 70 3.62 6.46 -1.50
C VAL A 70 3.40 6.45 0.00
N LEU A 71 2.26 6.97 0.42
CA LEU A 71 1.84 6.98 1.81
C LEU A 71 0.79 5.89 2.00
N LEU A 72 1.03 5.00 2.96
CA LEU A 72 0.18 3.85 3.25
C LEU A 72 -0.43 3.97 4.64
N ARG A 73 -1.62 3.41 4.81
CA ARG A 73 -2.23 3.19 6.13
C ARG A 73 -2.72 1.77 6.22
N GLU A 74 -2.35 1.07 7.30
CA GLU A 74 -2.83 -0.28 7.59
C GLU A 74 -4.38 -0.28 7.65
N VAL A 75 -5.00 -1.28 7.03
CA VAL A 75 -6.43 -1.54 7.17
C VAL A 75 -6.59 -2.49 8.33
N SER A 76 -6.80 -1.95 9.54
CA SER A 76 -7.18 -2.77 10.67
C SER A 76 -8.56 -3.38 10.42
N ALA A 77 -8.70 -4.71 10.59
CA ALA A 77 -10.00 -5.34 10.70
C ALA A 77 -10.76 -4.62 11.83
N GLY A 78 -11.88 -3.97 11.49
CA GLY A 78 -12.43 -2.88 12.28
C GLY A 78 -12.51 -3.13 13.79
N ALA A 79 -12.03 -2.14 14.55
CA ALA A 79 -12.71 -1.71 15.76
C ALA A 79 -14.11 -1.23 15.36
N GLY A 80 -15.01 -2.19 15.18
CA GLY A 80 -16.42 -2.00 14.87
C GLY A 80 -17.26 -2.84 15.81
N ALA A 81 -17.12 -2.61 17.13
CA ALA A 81 -18.08 -3.02 18.15
C ALA A 81 -17.75 -2.35 19.50
N ALA A 82 -18.48 -1.27 19.83
CA ALA A 82 -18.98 -0.89 21.15
C ALA A 82 -19.33 0.61 21.16
N GLY A 83 -20.45 0.95 20.52
CA GLY A 83 -21.29 2.09 20.89
C GLY A 83 -22.59 1.55 21.47
#